data_AF-A0A371K263-F1
#
_entry.id   AF-A0A371K263-F1
#
_cell.length_a   1.000
_cell.length_b   1.000
_cell.length_c   1.000
_cell.angle_alpha   90.00
_cell.angle_beta   90.00
_cell.angle_gamma   90.00
#
_symmetry.space_group_name_H-M   'P 1'
#
loop_
_entity.id
_entity.type
_entity.pdbx_description
1 polymer ?
#
loop_
_entity_poly.entity_id
_entity_poly.type
_entity_poly.pdbx_seq_one_letter_code
_entity_poly.pdbx_strand_id
1 'polypeptide(L)'
;MHRMAKEVVQRATRLMLPKWSACEGDLQFPHRVAMLAPGGTQEVRLNDAQIRPDVRVIAVADQALLPALYVEIKVSHGVDWEKRQRVIDAGYTMMEIDLADVGDEVLQDEEAFANQVLDCPGNRNWVHISSAPFLARMLDQEVVQITSHKVQEKRVPTKRGNTLILQTQDYLAYTAAREDPVLDRAELADTWANGQRVDGLGNPLPYAPGLYTKAYVPGGGWHGGGHYKTHLRPIIQDTPENQQKVLRLL
;
A
#
# COMPACT_ATOMS: atom_id res chain seq x y z
N MET A 1 23.52 -4.02 18.99
CA MET A 1 22.22 -4.47 18.46
C MET A 1 21.93 -3.96 17.04
N HIS A 2 21.65 -2.66 16.82
CA HIS A 2 21.23 -2.14 15.50
C HIS A 2 22.13 -2.54 14.33
N ARG A 3 23.44 -2.30 14.46
CA ARG A 3 24.44 -2.70 13.44
C ARG A 3 24.44 -4.21 13.18
N MET A 4 24.34 -5.03 14.22
CA MET A 4 24.31 -6.49 14.08
C MET A 4 23.07 -6.94 13.31
N ALA A 5 21.90 -6.38 13.62
CA ALA A 5 20.67 -6.71 12.90
C ALA A 5 20.75 -6.34 11.41
N LYS A 6 21.37 -5.20 11.07
CA LYS A 6 21.65 -4.85 9.67
C LYS A 6 22.49 -5.91 8.96
N GLU A 7 23.59 -6.33 9.59
CA GLU A 7 24.47 -7.36 9.04
C GLU A 7 23.74 -8.70 8.84
N VAL A 8 22.85 -9.07 9.77
CA VAL A 8 21.99 -10.26 9.65
C VAL A 8 21.08 -10.15 8.42
N VAL A 9 20.33 -9.05 8.27
CA VAL A 9 19.45 -8.85 7.10
C VAL A 9 20.25 -8.80 5.79
N GLN A 10 21.45 -8.22 5.81
CA GLN A 10 22.33 -8.14 4.63
C GLN A 10 22.80 -9.50 4.11
N ARG A 11 22.98 -10.48 5.01
CA ARG A 11 23.42 -11.83 4.68
C ARG A 11 22.26 -12.80 4.51
N ALA A 12 21.04 -12.39 4.85
CA ALA A 12 19.88 -13.26 4.83
C ALA A 12 19.48 -13.66 3.40
N THR A 13 19.00 -14.88 3.27
CA THR A 13 18.37 -15.39 2.04
C THR A 13 16.84 -15.36 2.10
N ARG A 14 16.30 -15.12 3.31
CA ARG A 14 14.86 -15.03 3.56
C ARG A 14 14.58 -14.02 4.67
N LEU A 15 13.38 -13.47 4.65
CA LEU A 15 12.87 -12.56 5.66
C LEU A 15 11.37 -12.82 5.81
N MET A 16 10.88 -12.90 7.04
CA MET A 16 9.45 -13.03 7.26
C MET A 16 8.80 -11.64 7.23
N LEU A 17 7.81 -11.50 6.35
CA LEU A 17 6.97 -10.34 6.19
C LEU A 17 5.87 -10.32 7.28
N PRO A 18 5.48 -9.13 7.76
CA PRO A 18 4.36 -8.99 8.69
C PRO A 18 3.04 -9.45 8.05
N LYS A 19 2.08 -9.87 8.89
CA LYS A 19 0.67 -9.89 8.51
C LYS A 19 0.23 -8.47 8.15
N TRP A 20 -0.79 -8.35 7.31
CA TRP A 20 -1.31 -7.07 6.89
C TRP A 20 -2.83 -7.09 6.87
N SER A 21 -3.44 -5.97 7.20
CA SER A 21 -4.86 -5.73 6.96
C SER A 21 -5.12 -4.28 6.56
N ALA A 22 -6.23 -4.08 5.89
CA ALA A 22 -6.77 -2.78 5.53
C ALA A 22 -8.29 -2.83 5.52
N CYS A 23 -8.89 -1.64 5.52
CA CYS A 23 -10.33 -1.49 5.39
C CYS A 23 -11.08 -2.25 6.50
N GLU A 24 -10.64 -2.08 7.75
CA GLU A 24 -11.25 -2.73 8.93
C GLU A 24 -11.16 -4.27 8.88
N GLY A 25 -10.11 -4.80 8.28
CA GLY A 25 -9.89 -6.24 8.13
C GLY A 25 -10.59 -6.89 6.94
N ASP A 26 -11.36 -6.15 6.14
CA ASP A 26 -11.98 -6.65 4.91
C ASP A 26 -10.92 -7.20 3.93
N LEU A 27 -9.77 -6.54 3.89
CA LEU A 27 -8.61 -6.95 3.10
C LEU A 27 -7.50 -7.39 4.05
N GLN A 28 -7.01 -8.61 3.94
CA GLN A 28 -5.96 -9.11 4.83
C GLN A 28 -5.16 -10.26 4.23
N PHE A 29 -3.93 -10.39 4.69
CA PHE A 29 -3.12 -11.60 4.50
C PHE A 29 -2.27 -11.91 5.75
N PRO A 30 -2.00 -13.20 6.03
CA PRO A 30 -1.17 -13.60 7.18
C PRO A 30 0.31 -13.26 6.99
N HIS A 31 1.13 -13.52 8.00
CA HIS A 31 2.59 -13.51 7.86
C HIS A 31 3.04 -14.41 6.69
N ARG A 32 4.16 -14.02 6.05
CA ARG A 32 4.72 -14.72 4.89
C ARG A 32 6.22 -14.76 4.94
N VAL A 33 6.82 -15.87 4.53
CA VAL A 33 8.25 -15.92 4.30
C VAL A 33 8.53 -15.39 2.89
N ALA A 34 9.32 -14.33 2.79
CA ALA A 34 9.85 -13.85 1.53
C ALA A 34 11.26 -14.38 1.31
N MET A 35 11.55 -14.80 0.08
CA MET A 35 12.91 -15.08 -0.38
C MET A 35 13.56 -13.78 -0.82
N LEU A 36 14.81 -13.56 -0.40
CA LEU A 36 15.59 -12.39 -0.79
C LEU A 36 16.44 -12.71 -2.02
N ALA A 37 16.46 -11.81 -2.99
CA ALA A 37 17.29 -11.99 -4.18
C ALA A 37 18.79 -11.96 -3.80
N PRO A 38 19.63 -12.89 -4.31
CA PRO A 38 21.07 -12.85 -4.09
C PRO A 38 21.66 -11.52 -4.54
N GLY A 39 22.42 -10.84 -3.68
CA GLY A 39 22.99 -9.51 -3.97
C GLY A 39 21.94 -8.39 -4.10
N GLY A 40 20.66 -8.69 -3.87
CA GLY A 40 19.55 -7.72 -3.89
C GLY A 40 19.43 -6.92 -2.60
N THR A 41 20.22 -7.26 -1.58
CA THR A 41 20.27 -6.50 -0.32
C THR A 41 21.33 -5.41 -0.38
N GLN A 42 20.89 -4.18 -0.16
CA GLN A 42 21.73 -2.99 -0.22
C GLN A 42 21.51 -2.15 1.03
N GLU A 43 22.61 -1.71 1.65
CA GLU A 43 22.54 -0.64 2.63
C GLU A 43 22.14 0.65 1.92
N VAL A 44 21.13 1.36 2.43
CA VAL A 44 20.69 2.61 1.81
C VAL A 44 21.64 3.73 2.21
N ARG A 45 22.61 3.95 1.33
CA ARG A 45 23.63 4.99 1.43
C ARG A 45 23.13 6.23 0.69
N LEU A 46 22.50 7.15 1.44
CA LEU A 46 22.11 8.54 1.09
C LEU A 46 20.62 8.78 0.77
N ASN A 47 20.21 10.02 1.10
CA ASN A 47 18.83 10.51 1.27
C ASN A 47 17.94 10.34 0.03
N ASP A 48 17.20 9.25 -0.01
CA ASP A 48 16.01 9.11 -0.83
C ASP A 48 14.86 9.81 -0.09
N ALA A 49 14.43 10.98 -0.58
CA ALA A 49 13.29 11.74 -0.04
C ALA A 49 13.35 12.16 1.45
N GLN A 50 14.54 12.40 2.01
CA GLN A 50 14.77 12.64 3.46
C GLN A 50 14.45 11.45 4.39
N ILE A 51 14.24 10.26 3.83
CA ILE A 51 14.00 9.03 4.57
C ILE A 51 15.25 8.18 4.41
N ARG A 52 15.82 7.74 5.54
CA ARG A 52 16.97 6.85 5.54
C ARG A 52 16.57 5.52 6.16
N PRO A 53 15.99 4.59 5.37
CA PRO A 53 15.80 3.22 5.84
C PRO A 53 17.15 2.54 6.05
N ASP A 54 17.14 1.50 6.87
CA ASP A 54 18.36 0.79 7.25
C ASP A 54 18.87 -0.13 6.15
N VAL A 55 17.95 -0.83 5.49
CA VAL A 55 18.25 -1.80 4.44
C VAL A 55 17.20 -1.71 3.33
N ARG A 56 17.62 -1.86 2.07
CA ARG A 56 16.74 -2.11 0.93
C ARG A 56 16.97 -3.54 0.46
N VAL A 57 15.90 -4.29 0.26
CA VAL A 57 15.95 -5.66 -0.27
C VAL A 57 15.05 -5.81 -1.49
N ILE A 58 15.38 -6.77 -2.35
CA ILE A 58 14.46 -7.31 -3.36
C ILE A 58 13.92 -8.62 -2.79
N ALA A 59 12.61 -8.72 -2.67
CA ALA A 59 11.94 -9.82 -1.99
C ALA A 59 10.86 -10.44 -2.88
N VAL A 60 10.66 -11.76 -2.76
CA VAL A 60 9.57 -12.49 -3.42
C VAL A 60 8.82 -13.32 -2.39
N ALA A 61 7.51 -13.11 -2.27
CA ALA A 61 6.62 -13.91 -1.41
C ALA A 61 5.43 -14.39 -2.25
N ASP A 62 5.11 -15.68 -2.23
CA ASP A 62 3.98 -16.27 -2.98
C ASP A 62 3.92 -15.81 -4.45
N GLN A 63 5.07 -15.79 -5.13
CA GLN A 63 5.25 -15.29 -6.52
C GLN A 63 5.02 -13.78 -6.71
N ALA A 64 4.75 -13.03 -5.64
CA ALA A 64 4.64 -11.58 -5.64
C ALA A 64 6.02 -10.93 -5.41
N LEU A 65 6.46 -10.15 -6.40
CA LEU A 65 7.73 -9.43 -6.35
C LEU A 65 7.58 -8.09 -5.63
N LEU A 66 8.48 -7.84 -4.69
CA LEU A 66 8.80 -6.54 -4.12
C LEU A 66 10.16 -6.10 -4.67
N PRO A 67 10.20 -5.26 -5.73
CA PRO A 67 11.46 -4.82 -6.33
C PRO A 67 12.24 -3.83 -5.44
N ALA A 68 11.58 -3.27 -4.44
CA ALA A 68 12.19 -2.48 -3.38
C ALA A 68 11.33 -2.58 -2.12
N LEU A 69 11.76 -3.42 -1.18
CA LEU A 69 11.27 -3.43 0.18
C LEU A 69 12.30 -2.74 1.07
N TYR A 70 11.90 -1.64 1.70
CA TYR A 70 12.71 -0.97 2.69
C TYR A 70 12.44 -1.56 4.07
N VAL A 71 13.51 -1.79 4.82
CA VAL A 71 13.46 -2.34 6.18
C VAL A 71 14.07 -1.32 7.13
N GLU A 72 13.30 -0.93 8.13
CA GLU A 72 13.76 -0.15 9.27
C GLU A 72 13.99 -1.08 10.46
N ILE A 73 15.09 -0.90 11.19
CA ILE A 73 15.39 -1.66 12.40
C ILE A 73 15.29 -0.72 13.60
N LYS A 74 14.30 -0.97 14.44
CA LYS A 74 14.04 -0.21 15.66
C LYS A 74 14.73 -0.87 16.85
N VAL A 75 15.43 -0.07 17.65
CA VAL A 75 16.06 -0.51 18.92
C VAL A 75 15.61 0.34 20.11
N SER A 76 15.29 1.62 19.89
CA SER A 76 14.83 2.53 20.95
C SER A 76 13.69 3.44 20.50
N HIS A 77 13.73 3.90 19.25
CA HIS A 77 12.71 4.77 18.66
C HIS A 77 12.16 4.12 17.39
N GLY A 78 10.84 4.04 17.28
CA GLY A 78 10.18 3.53 16.09
C GLY A 78 9.89 4.60 15.06
N VAL A 79 9.33 4.18 13.92
CA VAL A 79 8.80 5.07 12.90
C VAL A 79 7.63 5.86 13.48
N ASP A 80 7.83 7.17 13.69
CA ASP A 80 6.77 8.08 14.07
C ASP A 80 5.87 8.44 12.87
N TRP A 81 4.79 9.18 13.15
CA TRP A 81 3.85 9.61 12.12
C TRP A 81 4.52 10.46 11.03
N GLU A 82 5.47 11.32 11.38
CA GLU A 82 6.12 12.22 10.42
C GLU A 82 7.01 11.44 9.44
N LYS A 83 7.79 10.47 9.94
CA LYS A 83 8.57 9.55 9.10
C LYS A 83 7.63 8.68 8.25
N ARG A 84 6.54 8.19 8.82
CA ARG A 84 5.55 7.39 8.07
C ARG A 84 4.89 8.18 6.95
N GLN A 85 4.50 9.42 7.18
CA GLN A 85 3.92 10.27 6.15
C GLN A 85 4.91 10.48 5.00
N ARG A 86 6.19 10.72 5.31
CA ARG A 86 7.23 10.79 4.27
C ARG A 86 7.33 9.49 3.46
N VAL A 87 7.25 8.32 4.11
CA VAL A 87 7.27 7.00 3.43
C VAL A 87 6.09 6.84 2.48
N ILE A 88 4.90 7.29 2.90
CA ILE A 88 3.69 7.29 2.07
C ILE A 88 3.86 8.26 0.89
N ASP A 89 4.30 9.48 1.14
CA ASP A 89 4.49 10.51 0.11
C ASP A 89 5.55 10.11 -0.93
N ALA A 90 6.59 9.40 -0.50
CA ALA A 90 7.62 8.85 -1.37
C ALA A 90 7.17 7.57 -2.11
N GLY A 91 6.00 7.01 -1.76
CA GLY A 91 5.50 5.77 -2.35
C GLY A 91 6.38 4.56 -2.04
N TYR A 92 7.01 4.51 -0.87
CA TYR A 92 7.90 3.43 -0.47
C TYR A 92 7.15 2.29 0.21
N THR A 93 7.40 1.06 -0.22
CA THR A 93 6.98 -0.13 0.52
C THR A 93 7.99 -0.39 1.62
N MET A 94 7.56 -0.28 2.88
CA MET A 94 8.43 -0.33 4.05
C MET A 94 7.83 -1.17 5.18
N MET A 95 8.70 -1.94 5.84
CA MET A 95 8.42 -2.61 7.11
C MET A 95 9.40 -2.19 8.19
N GLU A 96 9.00 -2.36 9.43
CA GLU A 96 9.82 -2.18 10.63
C GLU A 96 10.05 -3.53 11.32
N ILE A 97 11.26 -3.74 11.82
CA ILE A 97 11.63 -4.82 12.76
C ILE A 97 11.95 -4.17 14.10
N ASP A 98 11.14 -4.45 15.12
CA ASP A 98 11.29 -3.95 16.48
C ASP A 98 12.14 -4.91 17.32
N LEU A 99 13.29 -4.43 17.78
CA LEU A 99 14.21 -5.19 18.62
C LEU A 99 14.34 -4.55 20.02
N ALA A 100 13.49 -3.59 20.38
CA ALA A 100 13.61 -2.86 21.65
C ALA A 100 13.55 -3.77 22.88
N ASP A 101 12.76 -4.85 22.82
CA ASP A 101 12.56 -5.79 23.93
C ASP A 101 13.46 -7.05 23.85
N VAL A 102 14.48 -7.06 22.97
CA VAL A 102 15.41 -8.19 22.87
C VAL A 102 16.39 -8.15 24.05
N GLY A 103 16.29 -9.14 24.94
CA GLY A 103 17.14 -9.25 26.12
C GLY A 103 18.61 -9.61 25.82
N ASP A 104 19.50 -9.30 26.76
CA ASP A 104 20.95 -9.48 26.61
C ASP A 104 21.38 -10.94 26.36
N GLU A 105 20.66 -11.91 26.92
CA GLU A 105 20.92 -13.34 26.69
C GLU A 105 20.78 -13.71 25.21
N VAL A 106 19.75 -13.16 24.55
CA VAL A 106 19.51 -13.37 23.11
C VAL A 106 20.54 -12.64 22.27
N LEU A 107 21.07 -11.50 22.72
CA LEU A 107 22.12 -10.77 22.00
C LEU A 107 23.47 -11.50 21.97
N GLN A 108 23.73 -12.33 22.98
CA GLN A 108 24.97 -13.10 23.09
C GLN A 108 24.92 -14.42 22.29
N ASP A 109 23.73 -14.90 21.98
CA ASP A 109 23.50 -16.06 21.10
C ASP A 109 23.21 -15.58 19.67
N GLU A 110 24.19 -15.76 18.78
CA GLU A 110 24.10 -15.31 17.38
C GLU A 110 22.92 -15.94 16.63
N GLU A 111 22.61 -17.21 16.90
CA GLU A 111 21.51 -17.92 16.24
C GLU A 111 20.16 -17.43 16.77
N ALA A 112 20.02 -17.29 18.10
CA ALA A 112 18.82 -16.75 18.71
C ALA A 112 18.55 -15.31 18.26
N PHE A 113 19.59 -14.48 18.17
CA PHE A 113 19.47 -13.11 17.66
C PHE A 113 19.05 -13.09 16.19
N ALA A 114 19.65 -13.93 15.33
CA ALA A 114 19.28 -14.02 13.92
C ALA A 114 17.82 -14.42 13.75
N ASN A 115 17.31 -15.36 14.56
CA ASN A 115 15.91 -15.75 14.57
C ASN A 115 14.97 -14.60 14.96
N GLN A 116 15.36 -13.75 15.92
CA GLN A 116 14.60 -12.54 16.25
C GLN A 116 14.52 -11.58 15.07
N VAL A 117 15.64 -11.36 14.38
CA VAL A 117 15.70 -10.43 13.24
C VAL A 117 14.93 -10.96 12.04
N LEU A 118 15.07 -12.25 11.69
CA LEU A 118 14.58 -12.79 10.42
C LEU A 118 13.19 -13.43 10.51
N ASP A 119 12.84 -14.03 11.65
CA ASP A 119 11.77 -15.03 11.71
C ASP A 119 10.66 -14.74 12.73
N CYS A 120 10.92 -14.03 13.83
CA CYS A 120 9.95 -13.68 14.88
C CYS A 120 8.71 -12.84 14.42
N PRO A 121 7.51 -13.42 14.23
CA PRO A 121 6.37 -12.68 13.64
C PRO A 121 5.85 -11.52 14.51
N GLY A 122 6.07 -11.59 15.82
CA GLY A 122 5.55 -10.62 16.80
C GLY A 122 6.28 -9.28 16.81
N ASN A 123 7.45 -9.19 16.18
CA ASN A 123 8.32 -8.02 16.26
C ASN A 123 8.39 -7.20 14.97
N ARG A 124 7.40 -7.33 14.09
CA ARG A 124 7.43 -6.69 12.78
C ARG A 124 6.10 -6.14 12.37
N ASN A 125 6.15 -4.99 11.71
CA ASN A 125 4.97 -4.25 11.30
C ASN A 125 5.18 -3.65 9.91
N TRP A 126 4.12 -3.60 9.12
CA TRP A 126 4.13 -2.81 7.90
C TRP A 126 4.03 -1.33 8.25
N VAL A 127 4.97 -0.53 7.76
CA VAL A 127 4.87 0.94 7.81
C VAL A 127 3.94 1.41 6.69
N HIS A 128 4.16 0.90 5.48
CA HIS A 128 3.34 1.18 4.30
C HIS A 128 3.57 0.13 3.22
N ILE A 129 2.52 -0.22 2.45
CA ILE A 129 2.64 -0.97 1.20
C ILE A 129 2.15 -0.09 0.06
N SER A 130 3.06 0.24 -0.85
CA SER A 130 2.79 1.05 -2.04
C SER A 130 2.70 0.22 -3.33
N SER A 131 3.15 -1.03 -3.29
CA SER A 131 3.18 -1.93 -4.45
C SER A 131 1.79 -2.52 -4.72
N ALA A 132 1.06 -1.92 -5.67
CA ALA A 132 -0.18 -2.45 -6.21
C ALA A 132 -0.08 -3.89 -6.75
N PRO A 133 0.94 -4.28 -7.57
CA PRO A 133 1.05 -5.65 -8.05
C PRO A 133 1.29 -6.65 -6.91
N PHE A 134 2.02 -6.26 -5.88
CA PHE A 134 2.22 -7.10 -4.69
C PHE A 134 0.89 -7.32 -3.96
N LEU A 135 0.14 -6.25 -3.67
CA LEU A 135 -1.16 -6.38 -3.00
C LEU A 135 -2.16 -7.20 -3.82
N ALA A 136 -2.24 -6.97 -5.14
CA ALA A 136 -3.16 -7.71 -6.01
C ALA A 136 -2.91 -9.23 -5.95
N ARG A 137 -1.63 -9.65 -5.92
CA ARG A 137 -1.25 -11.06 -5.79
C ARG A 137 -1.49 -11.60 -4.39
N MET A 138 -1.10 -10.85 -3.35
CA MET A 138 -1.26 -11.27 -1.96
C MET A 138 -2.72 -11.40 -1.54
N LEU A 139 -3.60 -10.56 -2.09
CA LEU A 139 -5.04 -10.57 -1.82
C LEU A 139 -5.84 -11.45 -2.79
N ASP A 140 -5.23 -11.89 -3.89
CA ASP A 140 -5.91 -12.51 -5.03
C ASP A 140 -7.12 -11.68 -5.52
N GLN A 141 -6.93 -10.37 -5.62
CA GLN A 141 -7.96 -9.39 -5.96
C GLN A 141 -7.42 -8.33 -6.91
N GLU A 142 -8.33 -7.65 -7.63
CA GLU A 142 -7.95 -6.50 -8.43
C GLU A 142 -7.62 -5.30 -7.52
N VAL A 143 -6.43 -4.74 -7.70
CA VAL A 143 -6.01 -3.48 -7.06
C VAL A 143 -5.85 -2.42 -8.15
N VAL A 144 -6.45 -1.27 -7.92
CA VAL A 144 -6.40 -0.10 -8.79
C VAL A 144 -5.41 0.90 -8.21
N GLN A 145 -4.51 1.42 -9.06
CA GLN A 145 -3.61 2.50 -8.73
C GLN A 145 -3.96 3.75 -9.52
N ILE A 146 -4.31 4.81 -8.80
CA ILE A 146 -4.42 6.16 -9.35
C ILE A 146 -3.05 6.82 -9.24
N THR A 147 -2.50 7.31 -10.35
CA THR A 147 -1.16 7.92 -10.37
C THR A 147 -1.18 9.45 -10.40
N SER A 148 -2.30 10.06 -10.77
CA SER A 148 -2.43 11.52 -10.83
C SER A 148 -3.89 11.98 -10.69
N HIS A 149 -4.09 13.23 -10.31
CA HIS A 149 -5.39 13.91 -10.34
C HIS A 149 -5.83 14.34 -11.75
N LYS A 150 -5.12 13.94 -12.80
CA LYS A 150 -5.40 14.42 -14.16
C LYS A 150 -6.75 13.87 -14.65
N VAL A 151 -7.66 14.79 -14.94
CA VAL A 151 -8.98 14.48 -15.51
C VAL A 151 -8.98 14.86 -16.98
N GLN A 152 -9.57 14.01 -17.80
CA GLN A 152 -9.86 14.28 -19.20
C GLN A 152 -11.35 14.61 -19.33
N GLU A 153 -11.66 15.68 -20.08
CA GLU A 153 -13.03 16.08 -20.38
C GLU A 153 -13.37 15.71 -21.83
N LYS A 154 -14.53 15.07 -22.03
CA LYS A 154 -15.10 14.79 -23.34
C LYS A 154 -16.48 15.40 -23.44
N ARG A 155 -16.66 16.29 -24.41
CA ARG A 155 -17.94 16.92 -24.73
C ARG A 155 -18.68 16.10 -25.77
N VAL A 156 -19.87 15.62 -25.43
CA VAL A 156 -20.69 14.76 -26.28
C VAL A 156 -22.00 15.47 -26.60
N PRO A 157 -22.28 15.81 -27.86
CA PRO A 157 -23.58 16.37 -28.24
C PRO A 157 -24.67 15.31 -28.03
N THR A 158 -25.73 15.70 -27.35
CA THR A 158 -26.90 14.85 -27.13
C THR A 158 -27.90 15.00 -28.27
N LYS A 159 -28.76 13.99 -28.46
CA LYS A 159 -29.86 14.03 -29.45
C LYS A 159 -30.83 15.21 -29.27
N ARG A 160 -30.82 15.87 -28.11
CA ARG A 160 -31.68 17.02 -27.77
C ARG A 160 -30.99 18.37 -28.01
N GLY A 161 -29.80 18.40 -28.62
CA GLY A 161 -29.04 19.63 -28.90
C GLY A 161 -28.20 20.16 -27.73
N ASN A 162 -28.37 19.62 -26.53
CA ASN A 162 -27.52 19.94 -25.38
C ASN A 162 -26.18 19.18 -25.46
N THR A 163 -25.13 19.71 -24.83
CA THR A 163 -23.84 19.01 -24.70
C THR A 163 -23.71 18.37 -23.33
N LEU A 164 -23.41 17.09 -23.29
CA LEU A 164 -23.06 16.36 -22.07
C LEU A 164 -21.54 16.40 -21.89
N ILE A 165 -21.09 16.71 -20.68
CA ILE A 165 -19.66 16.76 -20.34
C ILE A 165 -19.33 15.48 -19.56
N LEU A 166 -18.58 14.58 -20.17
CA LEU A 166 -18.04 13.38 -19.51
C LEU A 166 -16.64 13.70 -18.97
N GLN A 167 -16.38 13.30 -17.74
CA GLN A 167 -15.05 13.40 -17.16
C GLN A 167 -14.52 12.02 -16.81
N THR A 168 -13.28 11.75 -17.22
CA THR A 168 -12.61 10.47 -16.99
C THR A 168 -11.25 10.67 -16.34
N GLN A 169 -10.85 9.73 -15.51
CA GLN A 169 -9.52 9.66 -14.92
C GLN A 169 -8.86 8.33 -15.28
N ASP A 170 -7.64 8.36 -15.80
CA ASP A 170 -6.89 7.15 -16.10
C ASP A 170 -6.41 6.48 -14.80
N TYR A 171 -6.39 5.15 -14.78
CA TYR A 171 -5.84 4.34 -13.69
C TYR A 171 -5.16 3.07 -14.20
N LEU A 172 -4.33 2.47 -13.36
CA LEU A 172 -3.69 1.18 -13.61
C LEU A 172 -4.38 0.09 -12.79
N ALA A 173 -4.92 -0.93 -13.44
CA ALA A 173 -5.50 -2.10 -12.77
C ALA A 173 -4.50 -3.26 -12.74
N TYR A 174 -4.28 -3.81 -11.56
CA TYR A 174 -3.42 -4.95 -11.30
C TYR A 174 -4.28 -6.13 -10.86
N THR A 175 -4.02 -7.32 -11.40
CA THR A 175 -4.67 -8.56 -10.99
C THR A 175 -3.62 -9.64 -10.73
N ALA A 176 -3.93 -10.63 -9.90
CA ALA A 176 -3.02 -11.73 -9.61
C ALA A 176 -2.61 -12.52 -10.87
N ALA A 177 -3.51 -12.59 -11.86
CA ALA A 177 -3.33 -13.35 -13.09
C ALA A 177 -2.44 -12.67 -14.15
N ARG A 178 -2.05 -11.40 -13.97
CA ARG A 178 -1.27 -10.64 -14.96
C ARG A 178 0.03 -10.10 -14.38
N GLU A 179 1.05 -10.02 -15.22
CA GLU A 179 2.32 -9.40 -14.87
C GLU A 179 2.24 -7.88 -15.05
N ASP A 180 1.75 -7.45 -16.21
CA ASP A 180 1.58 -6.03 -16.54
C ASP A 180 0.22 -5.46 -16.10
N PRO A 181 0.18 -4.20 -15.62
CA PRO A 181 -1.08 -3.53 -15.36
C PRO A 181 -1.84 -3.23 -16.65
N VAL A 182 -3.16 -3.14 -16.52
CA VAL A 182 -4.04 -2.64 -17.56
C VAL A 182 -4.28 -1.15 -17.34
N LEU A 183 -3.97 -0.32 -18.33
CA LEU A 183 -4.42 1.07 -18.35
C LEU A 183 -5.91 1.12 -18.69
N ASP A 184 -6.70 1.70 -17.81
CA ASP A 184 -8.15 1.81 -17.95
C ASP A 184 -8.64 3.19 -17.46
N ARG A 185 -9.93 3.47 -17.60
CA ARG A 185 -10.52 4.79 -17.34
C ARG A 185 -11.71 4.71 -16.40
N ALA A 186 -11.65 5.51 -15.34
CA ALA A 186 -12.76 5.72 -14.45
C ALA A 186 -13.63 6.86 -14.99
N GLU A 187 -14.89 6.57 -15.31
CA GLU A 187 -15.89 7.63 -15.53
C GLU A 187 -16.29 8.22 -14.17
N LEU A 188 -16.08 9.53 -14.02
CA LEU A 188 -16.30 10.24 -12.77
C LEU A 188 -17.79 10.58 -12.61
N ALA A 189 -18.32 10.39 -11.41
CA ALA A 189 -19.70 10.72 -11.11
C ALA A 189 -19.95 12.23 -11.06
N ASP A 190 -21.06 12.69 -11.62
CA ASP A 190 -21.57 14.07 -11.44
C ASP A 190 -22.38 14.28 -10.14
N THR A 191 -22.21 13.41 -9.15
CA THR A 191 -22.91 13.56 -7.87
C THR A 191 -22.18 14.59 -7.01
N TRP A 192 -22.91 15.51 -6.39
CA TRP A 192 -22.35 16.54 -5.51
C TRP A 192 -22.90 16.37 -4.10
N ALA A 193 -22.02 16.50 -3.11
CA ALA A 193 -22.36 16.53 -1.69
C ALA A 193 -21.53 17.65 -1.03
N ASN A 194 -22.19 18.54 -0.27
CA ASN A 194 -21.53 19.64 0.46
C ASN A 194 -20.59 20.51 -0.40
N GLY A 195 -20.96 20.78 -1.66
CA GLY A 195 -20.16 21.59 -2.58
C GLY A 195 -18.94 20.87 -3.17
N GLN A 196 -18.76 19.58 -2.88
CA GLN A 196 -17.72 18.74 -3.44
C GLN A 196 -18.32 17.64 -4.33
N ARG A 197 -17.63 17.29 -5.42
CA ARG A 197 -18.04 16.19 -6.26
C ARG A 197 -17.62 14.86 -5.63
N VAL A 198 -18.52 13.89 -5.61
CA VAL A 198 -18.32 12.60 -4.96
C VAL A 198 -18.82 11.44 -5.83
N ASP A 199 -18.25 10.25 -5.62
CA ASP A 199 -18.75 9.01 -6.19
C ASP A 199 -19.99 8.47 -5.43
N GLY A 200 -20.48 7.30 -5.81
CA GLY A 200 -21.62 6.64 -5.15
C GLY A 200 -21.34 6.14 -3.73
N LEU A 201 -20.07 6.16 -3.29
CA LEU A 201 -19.65 5.85 -1.92
C LEU A 201 -19.36 7.11 -1.09
N GLY A 202 -19.51 8.30 -1.68
CA GLY A 202 -19.17 9.57 -1.04
C GLY A 202 -17.69 9.94 -1.13
N ASN A 203 -16.87 9.22 -1.91
CA ASN A 203 -15.45 9.55 -2.08
C ASN A 203 -15.29 10.80 -2.93
N PRO A 204 -14.43 11.75 -2.53
CA PRO A 204 -14.04 12.90 -3.34
C PRO A 204 -13.59 12.56 -4.76
N LEU A 205 -14.06 13.34 -5.74
CA LEU A 205 -13.64 13.25 -7.13
C LEU A 205 -12.92 14.54 -7.61
N PRO A 206 -11.87 14.43 -8.46
CA PRO A 206 -11.26 13.19 -8.93
C PRO A 206 -10.56 12.42 -7.82
N TYR A 207 -10.38 11.12 -8.00
CA TYR A 207 -9.70 10.27 -7.02
C TYR A 207 -8.27 10.79 -6.80
N ALA A 208 -7.82 10.71 -5.55
CA ALA A 208 -6.45 11.06 -5.21
C ALA A 208 -5.47 9.97 -5.67
N PRO A 209 -4.19 10.31 -5.93
CA PRO A 209 -3.17 9.31 -6.12
C PRO A 209 -3.13 8.35 -4.93
N GLY A 210 -3.10 7.04 -5.21
CA GLY A 210 -3.20 6.02 -4.18
C GLY A 210 -3.67 4.67 -4.71
N LEU A 211 -3.84 3.74 -3.76
CA LEU A 211 -4.32 2.39 -4.02
C LEU A 211 -5.78 2.26 -3.63
N TYR A 212 -6.54 1.56 -4.48
CA TYR A 212 -7.97 1.40 -4.38
C TYR A 212 -8.37 -0.04 -4.71
N THR A 213 -9.53 -0.47 -4.26
CA THR A 213 -10.26 -1.61 -4.84
C THR A 213 -11.46 -1.10 -5.62
N LYS A 214 -11.88 -1.84 -6.64
CA LYS A 214 -13.18 -1.58 -7.27
C LYS A 214 -14.28 -1.98 -6.30
N ALA A 215 -15.21 -1.07 -6.07
CA ALA A 215 -16.36 -1.31 -5.23
C ALA A 215 -17.61 -1.49 -6.09
N TYR A 216 -18.44 -2.45 -5.71
CA TYR A 216 -19.78 -2.59 -6.27
C TYR A 216 -20.77 -1.82 -5.41
N VAL A 217 -21.60 -0.97 -6.03
CA VAL A 217 -22.71 -0.28 -5.36
C VAL A 217 -24.02 -0.94 -5.82
N PRO A 218 -24.63 -1.83 -5.02
CA PRO A 218 -25.91 -2.43 -5.35
C PRO A 218 -27.01 -1.36 -5.34
N GLY A 219 -27.87 -1.34 -6.37
CA GLY A 219 -29.11 -0.54 -6.34
C GLY A 219 -29.10 0.79 -7.11
N GLY A 220 -28.09 1.08 -7.93
CA GLY A 220 -28.20 2.11 -8.97
C GLY A 220 -29.27 1.71 -9.99
N GLY A 221 -30.48 2.25 -9.85
CA GLY A 221 -31.67 1.83 -10.60
C GLY A 221 -31.48 1.78 -12.13
N TRP A 222 -32.06 0.74 -12.74
CA TRP A 222 -32.09 0.43 -14.17
C TRP A 222 -32.80 1.47 -15.07
N HIS A 223 -33.33 2.56 -14.51
CA HIS A 223 -34.11 3.54 -15.24
C HIS A 223 -33.35 4.86 -15.37
N GLY A 224 -32.26 4.83 -16.14
CA GLY A 224 -31.48 6.03 -16.42
C GLY A 224 -30.20 5.86 -17.22
N GLY A 225 -30.08 4.89 -18.13
CA GLY A 225 -29.10 4.92 -19.23
C GLY A 225 -27.62 5.18 -18.90
N GLY A 226 -27.11 4.81 -17.71
CA GLY A 226 -25.73 5.07 -17.31
C GLY A 226 -25.20 4.08 -16.28
N HIS A 227 -25.00 2.84 -16.69
CA HIS A 227 -24.48 1.73 -15.87
C HIS A 227 -22.93 1.70 -15.73
N TYR A 228 -22.22 2.83 -15.83
CA TYR A 228 -20.76 2.80 -16.06
C TYR A 228 -19.89 3.67 -15.14
N LYS A 229 -20.44 4.29 -14.09
CA LYS A 229 -19.63 5.10 -13.17
C LYS A 229 -18.74 4.18 -12.31
N THR A 230 -17.43 4.40 -12.37
CA THR A 230 -16.46 3.62 -11.61
C THR A 230 -16.48 4.10 -10.16
N HIS A 231 -16.67 3.16 -9.23
CA HIS A 231 -16.62 3.40 -7.78
C HIS A 231 -15.36 2.75 -7.21
N LEU A 232 -14.51 3.54 -6.56
CA LEU A 232 -13.24 3.06 -6.01
C LEU A 232 -13.22 3.27 -4.51
N ARG A 233 -12.97 2.19 -3.75
CA ARG A 233 -12.77 2.26 -2.29
C ARG A 233 -11.27 2.41 -2.02
N PRO A 234 -10.80 3.48 -1.35
CA PRO A 234 -9.39 3.63 -1.03
C PRO A 234 -8.93 2.50 -0.10
N ILE A 235 -7.77 1.92 -0.37
CA ILE A 235 -7.13 0.93 0.51
C ILE A 235 -6.41 1.68 1.62
N ILE A 236 -7.02 1.71 2.80
CA ILE A 236 -6.45 2.35 3.99
C ILE A 236 -5.96 1.26 4.93
N GLN A 237 -4.64 1.15 5.08
CA GLN A 237 -4.01 0.13 5.92
C GLN A 237 -4.41 0.29 7.39
N ASP A 238 -4.82 -0.80 8.04
CA ASP A 238 -5.15 -0.79 9.46
C ASP A 238 -3.85 -0.76 10.25
N THR A 239 -3.56 0.42 10.79
CA THR A 239 -2.36 0.65 11.59
C THR A 239 -2.75 1.31 12.88
N PRO A 240 -1.96 1.15 13.97
CA PRO A 240 -2.26 1.78 15.25
C PRO A 240 -2.59 3.27 15.11
N GLU A 241 -1.90 3.99 14.22
CA GLU A 241 -2.11 5.42 13.99
C GLU A 241 -3.42 5.72 13.24
N ASN A 242 -3.82 4.88 12.28
CA ASN A 242 -5.10 5.04 11.59
C ASN A 242 -6.27 4.71 12.52
N GLN A 243 -6.11 3.74 13.42
CA GLN A 243 -7.09 3.43 14.46
C GLN A 243 -7.24 4.58 15.47
N GLN A 244 -6.15 5.28 15.80
CA GLN A 244 -6.19 6.48 16.66
C GLN A 244 -6.90 7.68 16.00
N LYS A 245 -6.91 7.81 14.66
CA LYS A 245 -7.66 8.86 13.96
C LYS A 245 -9.18 8.69 14.04
N VAL A 246 -9.66 7.45 14.00
CA VAL A 246 -11.10 7.15 14.15
C VAL A 246 -11.61 7.64 15.52
N LEU A 247 -10.78 7.52 16.55
CA LEU A 247 -11.11 7.97 17.91
C LEU A 247 -11.07 9.50 18.12
N ARG A 248 -10.56 10.28 17.16
CA ARG A 248 -10.51 11.76 17.26
C ARG A 248 -11.61 12.47 16.47
N LEU A 249 -12.42 11.73 15.73
CA LEU A 249 -13.52 12.25 14.90
C LEU A 249 -14.91 11.85 15.45
N LEU A 250 -14.95 11.21 16.62
CA LEU A 250 -16.15 10.94 17.44
C LEU A 250 -16.14 11.85 18.66
#